data_AF-A0A974CCL4-F1
#
_entry.id   AF-A0A974CCL4-F1
#
_cell.length_a   1.000
_cell.length_b   1.000
_cell.length_c   1.000
_cell.angle_alpha   90.00
_cell.angle_beta   90.00
_cell.angle_gamma   90.00
#
_symmetry.space_group_name_H-M   'P 1'
#
loop_
_entity.id
_entity.type
_entity.pdbx_description
1 polymer ?
#
loop_
_entity_poly.entity_id
_entity_poly.type
_entity_poly.pdbx_seq_one_letter_code
_entity_poly.pdbx_strand_id
1 'polypeptide(L)'
;MANFKGHALPGSFFLVFGLWWSVKYPLRYLNRKVKGNCRSNKCYDRLELIEGILKALFSLIGILAEQFVPDGPHMHLVNGEDHSWVKLMNWQHTTMYLFYGISGVVDILTYFPLNLPRGLDRLSLGIAVIVEGLLFYYHVHNRPALDQHIHSLLLIAVFGCAISIMIEVFMRNDIVLELFRASLSILQGTWFWQIGFVLYPLGGAPEWNQTDHDNVMFITMCFCWHYAVALLIMAINYSLVYYCVNRHKKLPVIVDNGLIKINSKKAEVEASLLAGSDEE
;
A
#
# COMPACT_ATOMS: atom_id res chain seq x y z
N MET A 1 17.23 3.72 13.89
CA MET A 1 18.71 3.61 13.76
C MET A 1 19.07 3.49 12.29
N ALA A 2 20.17 4.11 11.87
CA ALA A 2 20.70 4.01 10.51
C ALA A 2 21.42 2.66 10.36
N ASN A 3 20.67 1.63 9.95
CA ASN A 3 21.19 0.29 9.68
C ASN A 3 20.27 -0.42 8.66
N PHE A 4 20.70 -1.58 8.17
CA PHE A 4 19.92 -2.36 7.19
C PHE A 4 18.47 -2.62 7.66
N LYS A 5 18.29 -3.07 8.91
CA LYS A 5 16.96 -3.38 9.46
C LYS A 5 16.06 -2.15 9.54
N GLY A 6 16.64 -0.99 9.87
CA GLY A 6 15.96 0.30 9.93
C GLY A 6 15.42 0.76 8.58
N HIS A 7 15.95 0.23 7.47
CA HIS A 7 15.44 0.49 6.12
C HIS A 7 14.54 -0.66 5.61
N ALA A 8 14.95 -1.91 5.80
CA ALA A 8 14.22 -3.08 5.34
C ALA A 8 12.83 -3.20 6.01
N LEU A 9 12.71 -2.85 7.29
CA LEU A 9 11.44 -2.92 8.02
C LEU A 9 10.39 -1.95 7.45
N PRO A 10 10.61 -0.61 7.41
CA PRO A 10 9.64 0.30 6.79
C PRO A 10 9.44 -0.01 5.31
N GLY A 11 10.50 -0.37 4.58
CA GLY A 11 10.40 -0.78 3.18
C GLY A 11 9.45 -1.96 2.96
N SER A 12 9.47 -2.94 3.85
CA SER A 12 8.55 -4.08 3.82
C SER A 12 7.09 -3.68 4.05
N PHE A 13 6.83 -2.75 5.00
CA PHE A 13 5.46 -2.25 5.21
C PHE A 13 4.93 -1.55 3.96
N PHE A 14 5.68 -0.57 3.42
CA PHE A 14 5.24 0.15 2.21
C PHE A 14 5.06 -0.78 1.01
N LEU A 15 5.94 -1.77 0.84
CA LEU A 15 5.82 -2.75 -0.23
C LEU A 15 4.56 -3.62 -0.07
N VAL A 16 4.29 -4.13 1.15
CA VAL A 16 3.09 -4.94 1.42
C VAL A 16 1.82 -4.13 1.19
N PHE A 17 1.74 -2.89 1.70
CA PHE A 17 0.59 -2.01 1.45
C PHE A 17 0.44 -1.65 -0.03
N GLY A 18 1.54 -1.35 -0.73
CA GLY A 18 1.54 -1.09 -2.16
C GLY A 18 1.04 -2.27 -3.00
N LEU A 19 1.53 -3.49 -2.70
CA LEU A 19 1.07 -4.72 -3.35
C LEU A 19 -0.40 -5.02 -3.01
N TRP A 20 -0.80 -4.87 -1.76
CA TRP A 20 -2.19 -4.98 -1.33
C TRP A 20 -3.11 -4.05 -2.13
N TRP A 21 -2.74 -2.77 -2.22
CA TRP A 21 -3.44 -1.75 -2.98
C TRP A 21 -3.49 -2.05 -4.48
N SER A 22 -2.39 -2.57 -5.04
CA SER A 22 -2.32 -2.94 -6.46
C SER A 22 -3.33 -4.02 -6.89
N VAL A 23 -3.83 -4.82 -5.94
CA VAL A 23 -4.86 -5.83 -6.17
C VAL A 23 -6.24 -5.32 -5.73
N LYS A 24 -6.31 -4.66 -4.56
CA LYS A 24 -7.56 -4.15 -3.98
C LYS A 24 -8.29 -3.19 -4.92
N TYR A 25 -7.58 -2.22 -5.51
CA TYR A 25 -8.19 -1.18 -6.34
C TYR A 25 -8.74 -1.70 -7.67
N PRO A 26 -7.99 -2.47 -8.49
CA PRO A 26 -8.58 -3.10 -9.68
C PRO A 26 -9.78 -3.98 -9.35
N LEU A 27 -9.72 -4.74 -8.26
CA LEU A 27 -10.81 -5.64 -7.87
C LEU A 27 -12.08 -4.85 -7.55
N ARG A 28 -11.94 -3.76 -6.79
CA ARG A 28 -13.04 -2.82 -6.48
C ARG A 28 -13.61 -2.18 -7.72
N TYR A 29 -12.75 -1.65 -8.60
CA TYR A 29 -13.15 -0.98 -9.83
C TYR A 29 -13.91 -1.91 -10.78
N LEU A 30 -13.36 -3.10 -11.05
CA LEU A 30 -13.95 -4.05 -11.98
C LEU A 30 -15.23 -4.68 -11.43
N ASN A 31 -15.29 -5.01 -10.14
CA ASN A 31 -16.52 -5.53 -9.53
C ASN A 31 -17.67 -4.51 -9.56
N ARG A 32 -17.38 -3.21 -9.36
CA ARG A 32 -18.38 -2.14 -9.50
C ARG A 32 -18.90 -2.04 -10.93
N LYS A 33 -18.00 -2.14 -11.92
CA LYS A 33 -18.36 -2.13 -13.35
C LYS A 33 -19.22 -3.34 -13.75
N VAL A 34 -18.97 -4.51 -13.14
CA VAL A 34 -19.67 -5.76 -13.47
C VAL A 34 -21.03 -5.92 -12.76
N LYS A 35 -21.13 -5.61 -11.46
CA LYS A 35 -22.34 -5.86 -10.66
C LYS A 35 -23.39 -4.73 -10.74
N GLY A 36 -23.08 -3.64 -11.45
CA GLY A 36 -23.88 -2.42 -11.38
C GLY A 36 -23.79 -1.75 -10.00
N ASN A 37 -24.29 -0.52 -9.90
CA ASN A 37 -24.14 0.36 -8.74
C ASN A 37 -24.89 -0.11 -7.46
N CYS A 38 -25.48 -1.31 -7.44
CA CYS A 38 -26.58 -1.67 -6.54
C CYS A 38 -26.23 -2.59 -5.35
N ARG A 39 -24.97 -2.83 -5.02
CA ARG A 39 -24.63 -3.50 -3.73
C ARG A 39 -23.49 -2.79 -3.01
N SER A 40 -23.83 -2.20 -1.85
CA SER A 40 -22.87 -1.96 -0.76
C SER A 40 -22.15 -3.28 -0.51
N ASN A 41 -20.90 -3.31 -0.94
CA ASN A 41 -20.12 -4.53 -0.89
C ASN A 41 -19.46 -4.55 0.48
N LYS A 42 -20.20 -5.02 1.49
CA LYS A 42 -19.78 -5.15 2.89
C LYS A 42 -18.38 -5.77 3.04
N CYS A 43 -17.94 -6.57 2.07
CA CYS A 43 -16.57 -7.10 2.01
C CYS A 43 -15.53 -5.98 1.87
N TYR A 44 -15.71 -5.00 0.99
CA TYR A 44 -14.80 -3.86 0.87
C TYR A 44 -14.82 -2.99 2.12
N ASP A 45 -15.99 -2.72 2.69
CA ASP A 45 -16.09 -1.95 3.93
C ASP A 45 -15.30 -2.64 5.06
N ARG A 46 -15.36 -3.98 5.15
CA ARG A 46 -14.53 -4.77 6.08
C ARG A 46 -13.04 -4.68 5.76
N LEU A 47 -12.63 -4.72 4.50
CA LEU A 47 -11.22 -4.62 4.11
C LEU A 47 -10.62 -3.27 4.47
N GLU A 48 -11.36 -2.19 4.24
CA GLU A 48 -10.93 -0.83 4.61
C GLU A 48 -10.90 -0.66 6.14
N LEU A 49 -11.86 -1.24 6.88
CA LEU A 49 -11.82 -1.27 8.34
C LEU A 49 -10.61 -2.04 8.88
N ILE A 50 -10.31 -3.21 8.32
CA ILE A 50 -9.10 -3.99 8.66
C ILE A 50 -7.85 -3.18 8.37
N GLU A 51 -7.80 -2.48 7.23
CA GLU A 51 -6.68 -1.61 6.88
C GLU A 51 -6.47 -0.51 7.92
N GLY A 52 -7.54 0.18 8.35
CA GLY A 52 -7.49 1.17 9.41
C GLY A 52 -7.00 0.59 10.75
N ILE A 53 -7.49 -0.60 11.13
CA ILE A 53 -7.05 -1.32 12.34
C ILE A 53 -5.56 -1.65 12.26
N LEU A 54 -5.09 -2.19 11.13
CA LEU A 54 -3.68 -2.55 10.95
C LEU A 54 -2.78 -1.30 11.01
N LYS A 55 -3.18 -0.19 10.38
CA LYS A 55 -2.46 1.09 10.47
C LYS A 55 -2.35 1.57 11.92
N ALA A 56 -3.47 1.61 12.66
CA ALA A 56 -3.50 2.05 14.05
C ALA A 56 -2.67 1.13 14.96
N LEU A 57 -2.82 -0.19 14.81
CA LEU A 57 -2.12 -1.20 15.62
C LEU A 57 -0.61 -1.16 15.38
N PHE A 58 -0.16 -1.19 14.12
CA PHE A 58 1.28 -1.15 13.81
C PHE A 58 1.91 0.18 14.22
N SER A 59 1.19 1.28 14.08
CA SER A 59 1.65 2.59 14.55
C SER A 59 1.82 2.61 16.07
N LEU A 60 0.86 2.04 16.82
CA LEU A 60 0.97 1.93 18.27
C LEU A 60 2.15 1.04 18.67
N ILE A 61 2.32 -0.12 18.04
CA ILE A 61 3.47 -1.01 18.28
C ILE A 61 4.78 -0.27 17.97
N GLY A 62 4.85 0.47 16.86
CA GLY A 62 6.01 1.27 16.49
C GLY A 62 6.36 2.34 17.52
N ILE A 63 5.36 3.09 18.02
CA ILE A 63 5.55 4.07 19.09
C ILE A 63 6.08 3.39 20.35
N LEU A 64 5.47 2.28 20.76
CA LEU A 64 5.89 1.56 21.96
C LEU A 64 7.32 1.01 21.82
N ALA A 65 7.67 0.47 20.66
CA ALA A 65 8.99 -0.05 20.37
C ALA A 65 10.06 1.06 20.30
N GLU A 66 9.74 2.21 19.71
CA GLU A 66 10.70 3.33 19.65
C GLU A 66 10.90 4.00 21.01
N GLN A 67 9.86 4.06 21.85
CA GLN A 67 9.91 4.76 23.13
C GLN A 67 10.39 3.89 24.30
N PHE A 68 9.97 2.62 24.38
CA PHE A 68 10.05 1.83 25.62
C PHE A 68 10.89 0.53 25.50
N VAL A 69 11.62 0.33 24.41
CA VAL A 69 12.72 -0.65 24.43
C VAL A 69 13.76 -0.25 25.50
N PRO A 70 14.56 -1.18 26.05
CA PRO A 70 15.54 -0.85 27.11
C PRO A 70 16.48 0.32 26.73
N ASP A 71 16.82 0.42 25.45
CA ASP A 71 17.60 1.53 24.89
C ASP A 71 16.74 2.63 24.26
N GLY A 72 15.51 2.82 24.73
CA GLY A 72 14.59 3.88 24.27
C GLY A 72 14.79 5.22 25.01
N PRO A 73 14.15 6.30 24.54
CA PRO A 73 14.08 7.59 25.24
C PRO A 73 13.11 7.58 26.44
N HIS A 74 12.22 6.60 26.56
CA HIS A 74 11.25 6.47 27.68
C HIS A 74 10.42 7.74 27.91
N MET A 75 9.95 8.39 26.84
CA MET A 75 9.21 9.66 26.87
C MET A 75 9.99 10.87 27.40
N HIS A 76 11.30 10.76 27.59
CA HIS A 76 12.17 11.90 27.84
C HIS A 76 12.62 12.50 26.50
N LEU A 77 12.22 13.74 26.24
CA LEU A 77 12.66 14.48 25.05
C LEU A 77 13.95 15.25 25.30
N VAL A 78 14.09 15.81 26.50
CA VAL A 78 15.22 16.62 26.93
C VAL A 78 15.77 16.01 28.21
N ASN A 79 17.09 15.91 28.30
CA ASN A 79 17.76 15.47 29.51
C ASN A 79 17.72 16.60 30.55
N GLY A 80 17.38 16.27 31.80
CA GLY A 80 17.17 17.24 32.87
C GLY A 80 18.44 17.94 33.34
N GLU A 81 19.61 17.34 33.13
CA GLU A 81 20.89 17.86 33.64
C GLU A 81 21.58 18.83 32.67
N ASP A 82 21.67 18.47 31.39
CA ASP A 82 22.45 19.20 30.39
C ASP A 82 21.57 19.85 29.31
N HIS A 83 20.24 19.73 29.42
CA HIS A 83 19.26 20.18 28.42
C HIS A 83 19.51 19.66 27.00
N SER A 84 20.22 18.54 26.87
CA SER A 84 20.48 17.91 25.57
C SER A 84 19.27 17.10 25.09
N TRP A 85 19.19 16.91 23.77
CA TRP A 85 18.14 16.10 23.14
C TRP A 85 18.38 14.61 23.38
N VAL A 86 17.36 13.89 23.85
CA VAL A 86 17.45 12.45 24.08
C VAL A 86 16.96 11.70 22.85
N LYS A 87 17.87 11.00 22.16
CA LYS A 87 17.56 10.04 21.08
C LYS A 87 16.56 10.58 20.05
N LEU A 88 16.85 11.77 19.50
CA LEU A 88 15.95 12.50 18.60
C LEU A 88 15.50 11.69 17.37
N MET A 89 16.30 10.73 16.92
CA MET A 89 15.93 9.81 15.85
C MET A 89 14.70 8.96 16.18
N ASN A 90 14.66 8.40 17.40
CA ASN A 90 13.52 7.63 17.88
C ASN A 90 12.27 8.52 17.99
N TRP A 91 12.45 9.80 18.37
CA TRP A 91 11.36 10.78 18.35
C TRP A 91 10.83 11.07 16.95
N GLN A 92 11.70 11.23 15.94
CA GLN A 92 11.25 11.38 14.55
C GLN A 92 10.41 10.18 14.09
N HIS A 93 10.88 8.96 14.35
CA HIS A 93 10.10 7.75 14.05
C HIS A 93 8.76 7.70 14.82
N THR A 94 8.79 8.05 16.11
CA THR A 94 7.59 8.12 16.95
C THR A 94 6.56 9.11 16.41
N THR A 95 7.01 10.29 15.95
CA THR A 95 6.15 11.29 15.28
C THR A 95 5.58 10.74 13.97
N MET A 96 6.40 10.09 13.14
CA MET A 96 5.92 9.47 11.90
C MET A 96 4.84 8.42 12.19
N TYR A 97 5.08 7.51 13.13
CA TYR A 97 4.09 6.50 13.54
C TYR A 97 2.82 7.12 14.10
N LEU A 98 2.92 8.20 14.89
CA LEU A 98 1.75 8.90 15.41
C LEU A 98 0.81 9.36 14.29
N PHE A 99 1.33 9.96 13.21
CA PHE A 99 0.49 10.44 12.11
C PHE A 99 -0.13 9.30 11.28
N TYR A 100 0.60 8.21 11.04
CA TYR A 100 -0.01 7.01 10.45
C TYR A 100 -1.07 6.37 11.36
N GLY A 101 -0.86 6.42 12.67
CA GLY A 101 -1.82 5.97 13.67
C GLY A 101 -3.10 6.79 13.64
N ILE A 102 -2.98 8.12 13.58
CA ILE A 102 -4.12 9.04 13.41
C ILE A 102 -4.86 8.72 12.10
N SER A 103 -4.14 8.51 10.99
CA SER A 103 -4.77 8.10 9.73
C SER A 103 -5.54 6.78 9.86
N GLY A 104 -4.97 5.77 10.53
CA GLY A 104 -5.66 4.51 10.82
C GLY A 104 -6.91 4.68 11.68
N VAL A 105 -6.86 5.54 12.70
CA VAL A 105 -8.03 5.87 13.52
C VAL A 105 -9.10 6.58 12.68
N VAL A 106 -8.73 7.55 11.84
CA VAL A 106 -9.67 8.22 10.95
C VAL A 106 -10.34 7.21 10.00
N ASP A 107 -9.57 6.30 9.41
CA ASP A 107 -10.10 5.22 8.55
C ASP A 107 -11.15 4.40 9.30
N ILE A 108 -10.88 3.99 10.55
CA ILE A 108 -11.82 3.25 11.40
C ILE A 108 -13.09 4.08 11.67
N LEU A 109 -12.92 5.35 12.06
CA LEU A 109 -14.04 6.24 12.39
C LEU A 109 -14.96 6.50 11.20
N THR A 110 -14.47 6.42 9.96
CA THR A 110 -15.31 6.56 8.76
C THR A 110 -16.38 5.46 8.62
N TYR A 111 -16.24 4.35 9.33
CA TYR A 111 -17.22 3.25 9.35
C TYR A 111 -18.21 3.32 10.52
N PHE A 112 -18.03 4.24 11.45
CA PHE A 112 -18.98 4.52 12.53
C PHE A 112 -19.97 5.62 12.10
N PRO A 113 -21.17 5.69 12.72
CA PRO A 113 -22.21 6.67 12.36
C PRO A 113 -21.89 8.08 12.88
N LEU A 114 -20.68 8.58 12.63
CA LEU A 114 -20.16 9.85 13.13
C LEU A 114 -20.30 11.01 12.15
N ASN A 115 -20.97 10.81 11.01
CA ASN A 115 -21.18 11.83 9.96
C ASN A 115 -19.88 12.58 9.57
N LEU A 116 -18.76 11.85 9.46
CA LEU A 116 -17.48 12.46 9.14
C LEU A 116 -17.48 13.09 7.73
N PRO A 117 -16.75 14.21 7.54
CA PRO A 117 -16.56 14.82 6.23
C PRO A 117 -16.01 13.82 5.21
N ARG A 118 -16.57 13.84 3.99
CA ARG A 118 -16.08 12.99 2.90
C ARG A 118 -14.65 13.39 2.54
N GLY A 119 -13.77 12.39 2.40
CA GLY A 119 -12.36 12.60 2.03
C GLY A 119 -11.43 12.79 3.23
N LEU A 120 -11.95 12.79 4.46
CA LEU A 120 -11.11 12.89 5.67
C LEU A 120 -10.14 11.70 5.80
N ASP A 121 -10.55 10.51 5.36
CA ASP A 121 -9.71 9.32 5.22
C ASP A 121 -8.46 9.63 4.37
N ARG A 122 -8.66 10.19 3.19
CA ARG A 122 -7.58 10.52 2.26
C ARG A 122 -6.74 11.70 2.75
N LEU A 123 -7.36 12.73 3.31
CA LEU A 123 -6.65 13.88 3.85
C LEU A 123 -5.71 13.45 4.99
N SER A 124 -6.20 12.62 5.92
CA SER A 124 -5.39 12.15 7.05
C SER A 124 -4.18 11.33 6.59
N LEU A 125 -4.37 10.45 5.59
CA LEU A 125 -3.29 9.68 4.99
C LEU A 125 -2.29 10.58 4.25
N GLY A 126 -2.79 11.56 3.49
CA GLY A 126 -1.95 12.52 2.77
C GLY A 126 -1.07 13.32 3.72
N ILE A 127 -1.64 13.82 4.83
CA ILE A 127 -0.90 14.51 5.89
C ILE A 127 0.16 13.59 6.51
N ALA A 128 -0.16 12.32 6.77
CA ALA A 128 0.82 11.37 7.32
C ALA A 128 2.02 11.17 6.39
N VAL A 129 1.80 11.01 5.08
CA VAL A 129 2.87 10.87 4.09
C VAL A 129 3.65 12.19 3.90
N ILE A 130 3.00 13.36 4.02
CA ILE A 130 3.71 14.66 4.04
C ILE A 130 4.64 14.75 5.26
N VAL A 131 4.15 14.39 6.45
CA VAL A 131 4.96 14.41 7.68
C VAL A 131 6.12 13.43 7.57
N GLU A 132 5.91 12.22 7.02
CA GLU A 132 6.98 11.29 6.68
C GLU A 132 8.04 11.98 5.81
N GLY A 133 7.64 12.57 4.68
CA GLY A 133 8.56 13.23 3.75
C GLY A 133 9.32 14.39 4.39
N LEU A 134 8.66 15.21 5.22
CA LEU A 134 9.30 16.31 5.93
C LEU A 134 10.33 15.84 6.95
N LEU A 135 10.02 14.81 7.73
CA LEU A 135 10.95 14.24 8.71
C LEU A 135 12.15 13.60 8.01
N PHE A 136 11.93 12.86 6.92
CA PHE A 136 13.01 12.29 6.12
C PHE A 136 13.88 13.36 5.44
N TYR A 137 13.30 14.46 4.95
CA TYR A 137 14.09 15.52 4.32
C TYR A 137 15.16 16.08 5.26
N TYR A 138 14.79 16.36 6.52
CA TYR A 138 15.73 16.86 7.51
C TYR A 138 16.61 15.77 8.13
N HIS A 139 16.23 14.50 8.05
CA HIS A 139 17.08 13.36 8.43
C HIS A 139 18.35 13.24 7.55
N VAL A 140 18.23 13.65 6.29
CA VAL A 140 19.24 13.41 5.24
C VAL A 140 20.21 14.59 5.11
N HIS A 141 19.95 15.71 5.77
CA HIS A 141 20.80 16.90 5.70
C HIS A 141 22.21 16.61 6.24
N ASN A 142 23.25 17.09 5.53
CA ASN A 142 24.68 16.89 5.86
C ASN A 142 25.22 15.45 5.81
N ARG A 143 24.64 14.59 4.97
CA ARG A 143 25.18 13.23 4.67
C ARG A 143 26.17 13.26 3.50
N PRO A 144 27.01 12.22 3.32
CA PRO A 144 27.84 12.07 2.12
C PRO A 144 27.01 12.09 0.83
N ALA A 145 27.62 12.44 -0.31
CA ALA A 145 26.91 12.73 -1.55
C ALA A 145 26.00 11.58 -2.03
N LEU A 146 26.50 10.34 -2.02
CA LEU A 146 25.72 9.17 -2.42
C LEU A 146 24.56 8.88 -1.45
N ASP A 147 24.82 8.88 -0.14
CA ASP A 147 23.80 8.74 0.91
C ASP A 147 22.69 9.80 0.81
N GLN A 148 23.07 11.06 0.61
CA GLN A 148 22.12 12.15 0.40
C GLN A 148 21.28 11.94 -0.87
N HIS A 149 21.92 11.54 -1.98
CA HIS A 149 21.25 11.37 -3.26
C HIS A 149 20.25 10.20 -3.23
N ILE A 150 20.65 9.04 -2.70
CA ILE A 150 19.79 7.85 -2.68
C ILE A 150 18.52 8.09 -1.83
N HIS A 151 18.64 8.82 -0.72
CA HIS A 151 17.49 9.24 0.07
C HIS A 151 16.67 10.36 -0.60
N SER A 152 17.30 11.26 -1.35
CA SER A 152 16.56 12.29 -2.10
C SER A 152 15.65 11.67 -3.16
N LEU A 153 16.07 10.57 -3.80
CA LEU A 153 15.22 9.80 -4.71
C LEU A 153 14.01 9.18 -3.99
N LEU A 154 14.18 8.71 -2.74
CA LEU A 154 13.05 8.24 -1.91
C LEU A 154 12.02 9.36 -1.70
N LEU A 155 12.47 10.58 -1.39
CA LEU A 155 11.59 11.72 -1.17
C LEU A 155 10.74 12.06 -2.40
N ILE A 156 11.26 11.84 -3.62
CA ILE A 156 10.47 12.00 -4.85
C ILE A 156 9.27 11.05 -4.83
N ALA A 157 9.47 9.77 -4.47
CA ALA A 157 8.39 8.81 -4.37
C ALA A 157 7.38 9.17 -3.26
N VAL A 158 7.88 9.58 -2.08
CA VAL A 158 7.06 9.96 -0.92
C VAL A 158 6.20 11.20 -1.22
N PHE A 159 6.80 12.30 -1.69
CA PHE A 159 6.04 13.51 -2.02
C PHE A 159 5.13 13.32 -3.23
N GLY A 160 5.55 12.55 -4.24
CA GLY A 160 4.67 12.18 -5.34
C GLY A 160 3.43 11.41 -4.85
N CYS A 161 3.63 10.49 -3.90
CA CYS A 161 2.56 9.71 -3.28
C CYS A 161 1.63 10.63 -2.47
N ALA A 162 2.19 11.52 -1.65
CA ALA A 162 1.44 12.53 -0.90
C ALA A 162 0.57 13.41 -1.81
N ILE A 163 1.14 13.94 -2.90
CA ILE A 163 0.41 14.76 -3.88
C ILE A 163 -0.73 13.96 -4.49
N SER A 164 -0.49 12.70 -4.90
CA SER A 164 -1.53 11.82 -5.43
C SER A 164 -2.69 11.66 -4.42
N ILE A 165 -2.37 11.37 -3.15
CA ILE A 165 -3.37 11.21 -2.08
C ILE A 165 -4.17 12.51 -1.87
N MET A 166 -3.50 13.66 -1.89
CA MET A 166 -4.15 14.96 -1.72
C MET A 166 -5.12 15.27 -2.86
N ILE A 167 -4.80 14.87 -4.09
CA ILE A 167 -5.74 14.98 -5.22
C ILE A 167 -6.93 14.03 -5.02
N GLU A 168 -6.72 12.82 -4.48
CA GLU A 168 -7.79 11.86 -4.17
C GLU A 168 -8.81 12.37 -3.14
N VAL A 169 -8.47 13.40 -2.34
CA VAL A 169 -9.43 14.09 -1.45
C VAL A 169 -10.57 14.70 -2.27
N PHE A 170 -10.26 15.29 -3.42
CA PHE A 170 -11.23 15.92 -4.32
C PHE A 170 -11.75 14.95 -5.38
N MET A 171 -10.88 14.07 -5.91
CA MET A 171 -11.17 13.12 -6.98
C MET A 171 -11.30 11.68 -6.47
N ARG A 172 -12.28 11.44 -5.60
CA ARG A 172 -12.42 10.15 -4.91
C ARG A 172 -12.83 9.00 -5.87
N ASN A 173 -12.23 7.82 -5.67
CA ASN A 173 -12.45 6.61 -6.47
C ASN A 173 -12.01 6.72 -7.93
N ASP A 174 -11.15 7.69 -8.26
CA ASP A 174 -10.47 7.66 -9.55
C ASP A 174 -9.45 6.53 -9.54
N ILE A 175 -9.70 5.52 -10.37
CA ILE A 175 -8.84 4.33 -10.42
C ILE A 175 -7.41 4.67 -10.86
N VAL A 176 -7.22 5.70 -11.69
CA VAL A 176 -5.88 6.08 -12.15
C VAL A 176 -5.06 6.62 -11.00
N LEU A 177 -5.63 7.50 -10.18
CA LEU A 177 -4.98 8.02 -8.97
C LEU A 177 -4.72 6.90 -7.94
N GLU A 178 -5.67 5.98 -7.75
CA GLU A 178 -5.51 4.85 -6.83
C GLU A 178 -4.39 3.89 -7.28
N LEU A 179 -4.28 3.62 -8.58
CA LEU A 179 -3.19 2.81 -9.14
C LEU A 179 -1.85 3.53 -9.11
N PHE A 180 -1.83 4.83 -9.37
CA PHE A 180 -0.62 5.65 -9.31
C PHE A 180 -0.06 5.72 -7.88
N ARG A 181 -0.92 5.92 -6.87
CA ARG A 181 -0.50 5.81 -5.47
C ARG A 181 0.05 4.43 -5.13
N ALA A 182 -0.60 3.36 -5.60
CA ALA A 182 -0.12 2.00 -5.34
C ALA A 182 1.27 1.76 -5.97
N SER A 183 1.51 2.23 -7.20
CA SER A 183 2.82 2.09 -7.86
C SER A 183 3.91 2.87 -7.14
N LEU A 184 3.62 4.10 -6.67
CA LEU A 184 4.56 4.90 -5.88
C LEU A 184 4.85 4.28 -4.51
N SER A 185 3.86 3.63 -3.89
CA SER A 185 4.06 2.91 -2.61
C SER A 185 4.94 1.67 -2.78
N ILE A 186 4.79 0.94 -3.90
CA ILE A 186 5.71 -0.16 -4.26
C ILE A 186 7.12 0.37 -4.50
N LEU A 187 7.25 1.47 -5.24
CA LEU A 187 8.53 2.13 -5.48
C LEU A 187 9.19 2.52 -4.15
N GLN A 188 8.48 3.25 -3.28
CA GLN A 188 8.94 3.63 -1.95
C GLN A 188 9.42 2.41 -1.14
N GLY A 189 8.61 1.35 -1.09
CA GLY A 189 8.96 0.13 -0.35
C GLY A 189 10.21 -0.58 -0.88
N THR A 190 10.29 -0.80 -2.20
CA THR A 190 11.49 -1.41 -2.81
C THR A 190 12.72 -0.52 -2.71
N TRP A 191 12.54 0.80 -2.72
CA TRP A 191 13.64 1.74 -2.64
C TRP A 191 14.26 1.82 -1.24
N PHE A 192 13.45 1.70 -0.19
CA PHE A 192 13.97 1.51 1.17
C PHE A 192 14.90 0.29 1.25
N TRP A 193 14.53 -0.84 0.62
CA TRP A 193 15.42 -2.00 0.53
C TRP A 193 16.72 -1.67 -0.23
N GLN A 194 16.62 -0.96 -1.35
CA GLN A 194 17.78 -0.53 -2.12
C GLN A 194 18.74 0.35 -1.29
N ILE A 195 18.22 1.30 -0.51
CA ILE A 195 19.01 2.10 0.43
C ILE A 195 19.74 1.19 1.42
N GLY A 196 19.02 0.23 2.00
CA GLY A 196 19.59 -0.78 2.89
C GLY A 196 20.78 -1.51 2.26
N PHE A 197 20.65 -2.00 1.03
CA PHE A 197 21.72 -2.73 0.34
C PHE A 197 22.92 -1.87 -0.04
N VAL A 198 22.72 -0.62 -0.42
CA VAL A 198 23.79 0.28 -0.86
C VAL A 198 24.58 0.82 0.33
N LEU A 199 23.90 1.26 1.39
CA LEU A 199 24.55 1.87 2.55
C LEU A 199 24.99 0.84 3.60
N TYR A 200 24.38 -0.34 3.62
CA TYR A 200 24.66 -1.41 4.58
C TYR A 200 24.78 -2.76 3.86
N PRO A 201 25.81 -2.94 3.00
CA PRO A 201 26.00 -4.16 2.24
C PRO A 201 26.07 -5.39 3.15
N LEU A 202 25.28 -6.41 2.81
CA LEU A 202 25.23 -7.66 3.57
C LEU A 202 26.43 -8.56 3.24
N GLY A 203 26.82 -9.40 4.20
CA GLY A 203 27.81 -10.46 3.96
C GLY A 203 29.24 -9.98 3.73
N GLY A 204 29.58 -8.75 4.16
CA GLY A 204 30.93 -8.20 4.03
C GLY A 204 31.30 -7.77 2.61
N ALA A 205 30.30 -7.54 1.74
CA ALA A 205 30.56 -6.95 0.44
C ALA A 205 31.18 -5.53 0.58
N PRO A 206 32.01 -5.10 -0.39
CA PRO A 206 32.70 -3.82 -0.31
C PRO A 206 31.72 -2.65 -0.17
N GLU A 207 32.07 -1.66 0.64
CA GLU A 207 31.32 -0.42 0.75
C GLU A 207 31.38 0.39 -0.54
N TRP A 208 30.27 1.06 -0.87
CA TRP A 208 30.18 1.92 -2.03
C TRP A 208 30.99 3.20 -1.81
N ASN A 209 31.72 3.64 -2.84
CA ASN A 209 32.41 4.91 -2.80
C ASN A 209 31.40 6.07 -2.77
N GLN A 210 31.31 6.75 -1.63
CA GLN A 210 30.33 7.81 -1.35
C GLN A 210 30.56 9.11 -2.12
N THR A 211 31.74 9.31 -2.72
CA THR A 211 32.10 10.51 -3.47
C THR A 211 32.17 10.28 -4.98
N ASP A 212 31.96 9.04 -5.42
CA ASP A 212 31.99 8.68 -6.83
C ASP A 212 30.71 9.12 -7.55
N HIS A 213 30.88 9.91 -8.61
CA HIS A 213 29.78 10.39 -9.43
C HIS A 213 29.11 9.26 -10.21
N ASP A 214 29.86 8.23 -10.62
CA ASP A 214 29.31 7.12 -11.39
C ASP A 214 28.32 6.31 -10.55
N ASN A 215 28.55 6.20 -9.24
CA ASN A 215 27.61 5.60 -8.30
C ASN A 215 26.29 6.39 -8.22
N VAL A 216 26.37 7.73 -8.23
CA VAL A 216 25.18 8.61 -8.24
C VAL A 216 24.39 8.42 -9.54
N MET A 217 25.06 8.38 -10.69
CA MET A 217 24.42 8.11 -11.99
C MET A 217 23.77 6.72 -12.01
N PHE A 218 24.49 5.69 -11.56
CA PHE A 218 24.01 4.32 -11.53
C PHE A 218 22.78 4.13 -10.62
N ILE A 219 22.80 4.71 -9.43
CA ILE A 219 21.66 4.65 -8.51
C ILE A 219 20.45 5.39 -9.08
N THR A 220 20.65 6.48 -9.80
CA THR A 220 19.55 7.16 -10.50
C THR A 220 18.91 6.27 -11.56
N MET A 221 19.71 5.52 -12.33
CA MET A 221 19.18 4.54 -13.29
C MET A 221 18.41 3.42 -12.59
N CYS A 222 18.95 2.90 -11.48
CA CYS A 222 18.30 1.88 -10.67
C CYS A 222 16.92 2.35 -10.16
N PHE A 223 16.78 3.61 -9.76
CA PHE A 223 15.47 4.17 -9.36
C PHE A 223 14.43 4.08 -10.47
N CYS A 224 14.81 4.46 -11.69
CA CYS A 224 13.95 4.35 -12.86
C CYS A 224 13.58 2.89 -13.17
N TRP A 225 14.51 1.95 -13.01
CA TRP A 225 14.23 0.51 -13.18
C TRP A 225 13.27 -0.02 -12.12
N HIS A 226 13.45 0.36 -10.85
CA HIS A 226 12.50 0.03 -9.79
C HIS A 226 11.09 0.52 -10.13
N TYR A 227 10.97 1.74 -10.67
CA TYR A 227 9.66 2.26 -11.07
C TYR A 227 9.07 1.52 -12.28
N ALA A 228 9.89 1.18 -13.27
CA ALA A 228 9.45 0.35 -14.40
C ALA A 228 8.94 -1.02 -13.93
N VAL A 229 9.64 -1.65 -12.98
CA VAL A 229 9.19 -2.91 -12.35
C VAL A 229 7.91 -2.71 -11.56
N ALA A 230 7.76 -1.62 -10.80
CA ALA A 230 6.52 -1.31 -10.10
C ALA A 230 5.34 -1.18 -11.06
N LEU A 231 5.50 -0.51 -12.19
CA LEU A 231 4.47 -0.41 -13.25
C LEU A 231 4.15 -1.77 -13.88
N LEU A 232 5.16 -2.63 -14.09
CA LEU A 232 4.95 -3.98 -14.58
C LEU A 232 4.12 -4.82 -13.59
N ILE A 233 4.43 -4.73 -12.28
CA ILE A 233 3.65 -5.38 -11.23
C ILE A 233 2.19 -4.89 -11.25
N MET A 234 1.96 -3.58 -11.39
CA MET A 234 0.61 -3.03 -11.52
C MET A 234 -0.13 -3.61 -12.73
N ALA A 235 0.51 -3.68 -13.89
CA ALA A 235 -0.08 -4.21 -15.12
C ALA A 235 -0.43 -5.70 -15.00
N ILE A 236 0.47 -6.50 -14.41
CA ILE A 236 0.25 -7.92 -14.13
C ILE A 236 -0.95 -8.08 -13.18
N ASN A 237 -0.95 -7.38 -12.04
CA ASN A 237 -2.01 -7.49 -11.04
C ASN A 237 -3.36 -7.05 -11.60
N TYR A 238 -3.43 -5.95 -12.35
CA TYR A 238 -4.65 -5.53 -13.03
C TYR A 238 -5.16 -6.60 -14.00
N SER A 239 -4.28 -7.17 -14.82
CA SER A 239 -4.61 -8.21 -15.81
C SER A 239 -5.11 -9.49 -15.16
N LEU A 240 -4.45 -9.94 -14.08
CA LEU A 240 -4.86 -11.10 -13.30
C LEU A 240 -6.24 -10.88 -12.67
N VAL A 241 -6.47 -9.73 -12.05
CA VAL A 241 -7.77 -9.39 -11.46
C VAL A 241 -8.85 -9.34 -12.53
N TYR A 242 -8.58 -8.71 -13.68
CA TYR A 242 -9.50 -8.67 -14.82
C TYR A 242 -9.90 -10.07 -15.29
N TYR A 243 -8.92 -10.96 -15.46
CA TYR A 243 -9.16 -12.34 -15.84
C TYR A 243 -10.00 -13.08 -14.79
N CYS A 244 -9.64 -12.98 -13.51
CA CYS A 244 -10.37 -13.62 -12.41
C CYS A 244 -11.83 -13.15 -12.31
N VAL A 245 -12.07 -11.83 -12.34
CA VAL A 245 -13.43 -11.26 -12.28
C VAL A 245 -14.27 -11.71 -13.49
N ASN A 246 -13.71 -11.69 -14.69
CA ASN A 246 -14.43 -12.14 -15.89
C ASN A 246 -14.69 -13.64 -15.92
N ARG A 247 -13.76 -14.46 -15.42
CA ARG A 247 -13.97 -15.91 -15.29
C ARG A 247 -15.10 -16.22 -14.31
N HIS A 248 -15.13 -15.54 -13.16
CA HIS A 248 -16.23 -15.66 -12.21
C HIS A 248 -17.58 -15.18 -12.77
N LYS A 249 -17.59 -14.23 -13.72
CA LYS A 249 -18.83 -13.86 -14.43
C LYS A 249 -19.32 -14.96 -15.39
N LYS A 250 -18.40 -15.63 -16.10
CA LYS A 250 -18.75 -16.67 -17.08
C LYS A 250 -19.22 -17.97 -16.41
N LEU A 251 -18.71 -18.32 -15.23
CA LEU A 251 -19.01 -19.58 -14.57
C LEU A 251 -20.51 -19.79 -14.24
N PRO A 252 -21.24 -18.82 -13.64
CA PRO A 252 -22.67 -18.94 -13.40
C PRO A 252 -23.48 -19.04 -14.69
N VAL A 253 -23.16 -18.24 -15.71
CA VAL A 253 -23.85 -18.27 -17.01
C VAL A 253 -23.70 -19.63 -17.69
N ILE A 254 -22.51 -20.25 -17.60
CA ILE A 254 -22.28 -21.60 -18.14
C ILE A 254 -23.08 -22.64 -17.37
N VAL A 255 -23.12 -22.55 -16.04
CA VAL A 255 -23.87 -23.47 -15.17
C VAL A 255 -25.38 -23.35 -15.42
N ASP A 256 -25.91 -22.12 -15.49
CA ASP A 256 -27.32 -21.85 -15.74
C ASP A 256 -27.74 -22.34 -17.14
N ASN A 257 -26.95 -22.04 -18.17
CA ASN A 257 -27.21 -22.55 -19.52
C ASN A 257 -27.10 -24.09 -19.61
N GLY A 258 -26.20 -24.69 -18.84
CA GLY A 258 -26.07 -26.14 -18.71
C GLY A 258 -27.31 -26.78 -18.09
N LEU A 259 -27.79 -26.21 -16.98
CA LEU A 259 -29.01 -26.64 -16.29
C LEU A 259 -30.25 -26.53 -17.18
N ILE A 260 -30.41 -25.41 -17.92
CA ILE A 260 -31.51 -25.22 -18.87
C ILE A 260 -31.48 -26.32 -19.95
N LYS A 261 -30.30 -26.62 -20.50
CA LYS A 261 -30.15 -27.64 -21.54
C LYS A 261 -30.45 -29.06 -21.04
N ILE A 262 -30.09 -29.38 -19.79
CA ILE A 262 -30.42 -30.66 -19.15
C ILE A 262 -31.93 -30.78 -18.93
N ASN A 263 -32.58 -29.73 -18.42
CA ASN A 263 -34.01 -29.72 -18.17
C ASN A 263 -34.82 -29.83 -19.48
N SER A 264 -34.39 -29.15 -20.54
CA SER A 264 -35.00 -29.26 -21.87
C SER A 264 -34.92 -30.68 -22.44
N LYS A 265 -33.74 -31.32 -22.35
CA LYS A 265 -33.59 -32.73 -22.79
C LYS A 265 -34.44 -33.69 -21.98
N LYS A 266 -34.55 -33.47 -20.66
CA LYS A 266 -35.39 -34.30 -19.79
C LYS A 266 -36.86 -34.20 -20.19
N ALA A 267 -37.37 -32.99 -20.46
CA ALA A 267 -38.74 -32.78 -20.90
C ALA A 267 -39.04 -33.42 -22.27
N GLU A 268 -38.07 -33.40 -23.19
CA GLU A 268 -38.19 -34.03 -24.51
C GLU A 268 -38.24 -35.56 -24.43
N VAL A 269 -37.45 -36.16 -23.53
CA VAL A 269 -37.49 -37.61 -23.24
C VAL A 269 -38.81 -38.00 -22.56
N GLU A 270 -39.31 -37.20 -21.62
CA GLU A 270 -40.58 -37.47 -20.94
C GLU A 270 -41.78 -37.36 -21.90
N ALA A 271 -41.77 -36.39 -22.81
CA ALA A 271 -42.78 -36.25 -23.85
C ALA A 271 -42.79 -37.40 -24.87
N SER A 272 -41.61 -37.91 -25.26
CA SER A 272 -41.50 -39.06 -26.17
C SER A 272 -41.90 -40.38 -25.52
N LEU A 273 -41.67 -40.55 -24.21
CA LEU A 273 -42.15 -41.71 -23.47
C LEU A 273 -43.69 -41.72 -23.30
N LEU A 274 -44.31 -40.55 -23.10
CA LEU A 274 -45.77 -40.42 -23.03
C LEU A 274 -46.44 -40.60 -24.39
N ALA A 275 -45.83 -40.09 -25.47
CA ALA A 275 -46.35 -40.30 -26.82
C ALA A 275 -46.29 -41.77 -27.27
N GLY A 276 -45.31 -42.54 -26.78
CA GLY A 276 -45.20 -43.97 -27.07
C GLY A 276 -46.13 -44.87 -26.24
N SER A 277 -46.75 -44.36 -25.16
CA SER A 277 -47.70 -45.13 -24.34
C SER A 277 -49.16 -45.01 -24.78
N ASP A 278 -49.48 -44.04 -25.64
CA ASP A 278 -50.84 -43.80 -26.16
C ASP A 278 -51.09 -44.53 -27.51
N GLU A 279 -50.10 -45.26 -28.04
CA GLU A 279 -50.20 -46.05 -29.29
C GLU A 279 -50.41 -47.57 -29.09
N GLU A 280 -50.68 -48.05 -27.87
CA GLU A 280 -51.13 -49.43 -27.56
C GLU A 280 -52.62 -49.49 -27.15
#